data_AF-A0A2S6PM57-F1
#
_entry.id   AF-A0A2S6PM57-F1
#
_cell.length_a   1.000
_cell.length_b   1.000
_cell.length_c   1.000
_cell.angle_alpha   90.00
_cell.angle_beta   90.00
_cell.angle_gamma   90.00
#
_symmetry.space_group_name_H-M   'P 1'
#
loop_
_entity.id
_entity.type
_entity.pdbx_description
1 polymer ?
#
loop_
_entity_poly.entity_id
_entity_poly.type
_entity_poly.pdbx_seq_one_letter_code
_entity_poly.pdbx_strand_id
1 'polypeptide(L)'
;MPDLALAGERLIASVENARAPFTVNYTAISTNTPGTPVTTETAWISTPAITFLPGRSYRLTIKGLLTPTAASSEGRIRVHRDTVSGATLYDSFRITTPSSGANYGFEFSNLISNNGSSAVSAVLVGTVSRDSGTATYSVASSATHVAYLHTEDFGPASDFPGATPL
;
A
#
# COMPACT_ATOMS: atom_id res chain seq x y z
N MET A 1 5.67 11.42 -20.90
CA MET A 1 5.62 9.95 -21.09
C MET A 1 5.68 9.71 -22.59
N PRO A 2 6.51 8.79 -23.11
CA PRO A 2 6.45 8.46 -24.53
C PRO A 2 5.10 7.79 -24.79
N ASP A 3 4.37 8.34 -25.76
CA ASP A 3 3.16 7.74 -26.27
C ASP A 3 3.52 6.37 -26.86
N LEU A 4 2.82 5.30 -26.45
CA LEU A 4 3.07 3.95 -26.95
C LEU A 4 2.56 3.76 -28.38
N ALA A 5 1.78 4.73 -28.86
CA ALA A 5 1.39 4.88 -30.23
C ALA A 5 2.09 6.11 -30.80
N LEU A 6 2.69 6.00 -31.99
CA LEU A 6 3.21 7.16 -32.70
C LEU A 6 2.04 8.04 -33.17
N ALA A 7 2.31 9.32 -33.39
CA ALA A 7 1.31 10.24 -33.92
C ALA A 7 0.74 9.72 -35.26
N GLY A 8 -0.58 9.50 -35.29
CA GLY A 8 -1.29 8.95 -36.46
C GLY A 8 -1.52 7.43 -36.41
N GLU A 9 -1.00 6.72 -35.41
CA GLU A 9 -1.33 5.32 -35.20
C GLU A 9 -2.70 5.14 -34.55
N ARG A 10 -3.40 4.10 -34.99
CA ARG A 10 -4.64 3.68 -34.37
C ARG A 10 -4.30 2.94 -33.08
N LEU A 11 -4.68 3.52 -31.94
CA LEU A 11 -4.71 2.81 -30.67
C LEU A 11 -5.62 1.58 -30.81
N ILE A 12 -5.02 0.40 -30.74
CA ILE A 12 -5.72 -0.87 -30.59
C ILE A 12 -5.63 -1.32 -29.14
N ALA A 13 -6.63 -2.07 -28.68
CA ALA A 13 -6.75 -2.46 -27.26
C ALA A 13 -5.49 -3.14 -26.70
N SER A 14 -4.72 -3.86 -27.53
CA SER A 14 -3.46 -4.48 -27.10
C SER A 14 -2.37 -3.45 -26.75
N VAL A 15 -2.30 -2.32 -27.44
CA VAL A 15 -1.32 -1.24 -27.20
C VAL A 15 -1.68 -0.44 -25.95
N GLU A 16 -2.97 -0.24 -25.70
CA GLU A 16 -3.46 0.36 -24.45
C GLU A 16 -3.22 -0.57 -23.24
N ASN A 17 -3.38 -1.88 -23.44
CA ASN A 17 -3.15 -2.88 -22.40
C ASN A 17 -1.66 -3.11 -22.09
N ALA A 18 -0.77 -2.96 -23.08
CA ALA A 18 0.69 -3.10 -22.93
C ALA A 18 1.37 -1.86 -22.30
N ARG A 19 0.62 -0.98 -21.64
CA ARG A 19 1.17 0.20 -20.98
C ARG A 19 2.11 -0.19 -19.84
N ALA A 20 3.31 0.38 -19.85
CA ALA A 20 4.23 0.28 -18.73
C ALA A 20 3.55 0.77 -17.44
N PRO A 21 3.91 0.22 -16.27
CA PRO A 21 3.30 0.64 -15.03
C PRO A 21 3.40 2.15 -14.82
N PHE A 22 2.31 2.75 -14.37
CA PHE A 22 2.25 4.19 -14.10
C PHE A 22 1.61 4.49 -12.75
N THR A 23 2.07 5.56 -12.12
CA THR A 23 1.55 5.98 -10.81
C THR A 23 0.12 6.48 -10.95
N VAL A 24 -0.78 5.86 -10.18
CA VAL A 24 -2.18 6.29 -10.03
C VAL A 24 -2.33 7.19 -8.81
N ASN A 25 -1.66 6.84 -7.71
CA ASN A 25 -1.66 7.63 -6.50
C ASN A 25 -0.35 7.44 -5.72
N TYR A 26 0.17 8.54 -5.17
CA TYR A 26 1.28 8.51 -4.22
C TYR A 26 0.89 9.36 -3.02
N THR A 27 0.77 8.74 -1.85
CA THR A 27 0.49 9.43 -0.59
C THR A 27 1.62 9.17 0.37
N ALA A 28 2.18 10.23 0.94
CA ALA A 28 3.25 10.15 1.92
C ALA A 28 2.87 10.90 3.19
N ILE A 29 3.37 10.45 4.34
CA ILE A 29 3.30 11.22 5.59
C ILE A 29 4.50 12.16 5.69
N SER A 30 4.26 13.39 6.12
CA SER A 30 5.30 14.43 6.23
C SER A 30 5.96 14.50 7.61
N THR A 31 5.40 13.81 8.60
CA THR A 31 5.88 13.76 9.98
C THR A 31 5.68 12.36 10.55
N ASN A 32 6.45 12.02 11.58
CA ASN A 32 6.28 10.77 12.31
C ASN A 32 4.86 10.70 12.87
N THR A 33 4.22 9.54 12.76
CA THR A 33 2.96 9.33 13.47
C THR A 33 3.22 9.30 14.97
N PRO A 34 2.26 9.72 15.81
CA PRO A 34 2.37 9.48 17.24
C PRO A 34 2.55 7.98 17.51
N GLY A 35 3.26 7.65 18.58
CA GLY A 35 3.37 6.27 19.06
C GLY A 35 2.01 5.82 19.57
N THR A 36 1.24 5.14 18.72
CA THR A 36 -0.14 4.79 19.07
C THR A 36 -0.12 3.62 20.05
N PRO A 37 -0.84 3.70 21.19
CA PRO A 37 -1.11 2.54 22.04
C PRO A 37 -1.90 1.51 21.24
N VAL A 38 -1.20 0.63 20.50
CA VAL A 38 -1.87 -0.31 19.62
C VAL A 38 -2.33 -1.53 20.43
N THR A 39 -3.39 -1.37 21.22
CA THR A 39 -4.27 -2.50 21.57
C THR A 39 -5.25 -2.81 20.44
N THR A 40 -5.42 -1.87 19.50
CA THR A 40 -6.31 -1.94 18.34
C THR A 40 -5.58 -1.43 17.11
N GLU A 41 -5.65 -2.19 16.02
CA GLU A 41 -5.10 -1.79 14.72
C GLU A 41 -5.47 -0.34 14.37
N THR A 42 -4.49 0.45 13.92
CA THR A 42 -4.66 1.89 13.72
C THR A 42 -4.16 2.33 12.36
N ALA A 43 -4.91 3.21 11.69
CA ALA A 43 -4.49 3.88 10.47
C ALA A 43 -3.35 4.86 10.74
N TRP A 44 -2.27 4.78 9.95
CA TRP A 44 -1.19 5.77 9.97
C TRP A 44 -1.10 6.54 8.65
N ILE A 45 -1.71 6.04 7.58
CA ILE A 45 -1.83 6.73 6.30
C ILE A 45 -3.16 6.36 5.63
N SER A 46 -3.74 7.33 4.92
CA SER A 46 -4.94 7.13 4.11
C SER A 46 -4.79 7.88 2.80
N THR A 47 -5.12 7.24 1.69
CA THR A 47 -5.10 7.90 0.38
C THR A 47 -6.37 8.73 0.17
N PRO A 48 -6.39 9.66 -0.80
CA PRO A 48 -7.63 10.06 -1.45
C PRO A 48 -8.35 8.84 -2.07
N ALA A 49 -9.62 9.00 -2.45
CA ALA A 49 -10.32 7.96 -3.19
C ALA A 49 -9.64 7.73 -4.55
N ILE A 50 -9.28 6.47 -4.82
CA ILE A 50 -8.65 6.00 -6.06
C ILE A 50 -9.70 5.26 -6.88
N THR A 51 -9.73 5.50 -8.19
CA THR A 51 -10.60 4.78 -9.12
C THR A 51 -9.86 3.59 -9.73
N PHE A 52 -10.27 2.39 -9.36
CA PHE A 52 -9.79 1.13 -9.90
C PHE A 52 -10.70 0.66 -11.04
N LEU A 53 -10.20 0.70 -12.27
CA LEU A 53 -10.93 0.35 -13.47
C LEU A 53 -11.16 -1.17 -13.58
N PRO A 54 -12.29 -1.61 -14.16
CA PRO A 54 -12.57 -3.03 -14.35
C PRO A 54 -11.56 -3.67 -15.29
N GLY A 55 -11.17 -4.91 -15.00
CA GLY A 55 -10.21 -5.67 -15.79
C GLY A 55 -8.75 -5.22 -15.64
N ARG A 56 -8.43 -4.40 -14.63
CA ARG A 56 -7.06 -3.90 -14.37
C ARG A 56 -6.49 -4.43 -13.06
N SER A 57 -5.18 -4.61 -13.04
CA SER A 57 -4.38 -4.88 -11.85
C SER A 57 -3.58 -3.68 -11.43
N TYR A 58 -3.37 -3.55 -10.12
CA TYR A 58 -2.66 -2.46 -9.50
C TYR A 58 -1.63 -3.00 -8.52
N ARG A 59 -0.43 -2.42 -8.53
CA ARG A 59 0.59 -2.68 -7.52
C ARG A 59 0.42 -1.68 -6.38
N LEU A 60 0.20 -2.21 -5.18
CA LEU A 60 0.25 -1.46 -3.93
C LEU A 60 1.62 -1.63 -3.32
N THR A 61 2.31 -0.52 -3.05
CA THR A 61 3.58 -0.51 -2.33
C THR A 61 3.43 0.33 -1.07
N ILE A 62 3.74 -0.26 0.08
CA ILE A 62 3.74 0.41 1.38
C ILE A 62 5.14 0.37 1.96
N LYS A 63 5.65 1.53 2.38
CA LYS A 63 7.03 1.68 2.85
C LYS A 63 7.10 2.61 4.05
N GLY A 64 8.03 2.34 4.96
CA GLY A 64 8.35 3.24 6.05
C GLY A 64 9.34 2.66 7.04
N LEU A 65 9.46 3.35 8.18
CA LEU A 65 10.24 2.89 9.33
C LEU A 65 9.28 2.66 10.50
N LEU A 66 9.29 1.48 11.07
CA LEU A 66 8.54 1.13 12.27
C LEU A 66 9.43 1.38 13.50
N THR A 67 8.94 2.17 14.46
CA THR A 67 9.66 2.47 15.71
C THR A 67 8.85 2.00 16.92
N PRO A 68 9.31 0.99 17.68
CA PRO A 68 8.66 0.53 18.90
C PRO A 68 9.04 1.38 20.11
N THR A 69 8.17 1.43 21.12
CA THR A 69 8.51 1.98 22.46
C THR A 69 9.04 0.94 23.43
N ALA A 70 8.91 -0.36 23.13
CA ALA A 70 9.43 -1.46 23.95
C ALA A 70 10.21 -2.48 23.10
N ALA A 71 11.20 -3.11 23.71
CA ALA A 71 11.96 -4.20 23.13
C ALA A 71 11.13 -5.50 23.00
N SER A 72 11.67 -6.49 22.31
CA SER A 72 11.10 -7.85 22.18
C SER A 72 9.60 -7.88 21.86
N SER A 73 9.17 -7.03 20.93
CA SER A 73 7.78 -6.95 20.46
C SER A 73 7.70 -7.26 18.96
N GLU A 74 6.50 -7.54 18.46
CA GLU A 74 6.26 -7.78 17.04
C GLU A 74 5.15 -6.88 16.52
N GLY A 75 5.40 -6.23 15.38
CA GLY A 75 4.42 -5.40 14.67
C GLY A 75 3.93 -6.04 13.38
N ARG A 76 2.79 -5.58 12.88
CA ARG A 76 2.33 -5.86 11.51
C ARG A 76 1.89 -4.59 10.81
N ILE A 77 2.07 -4.59 9.50
CA ILE A 77 1.60 -3.56 8.58
C ILE A 77 0.55 -4.19 7.67
N ARG A 78 -0.60 -3.54 7.53
CA ARG A 78 -1.65 -3.98 6.60
C ARG A 78 -2.10 -2.83 5.73
N VAL A 79 -2.78 -3.17 4.65
CA VAL A 79 -3.52 -2.22 3.82
C VAL A 79 -4.95 -2.69 3.72
N HIS A 80 -5.89 -1.80 4.04
CA HIS A 80 -7.32 -2.05 3.95
C HIS A 80 -7.96 -1.18 2.88
N ARG A 81 -9.09 -1.65 2.36
CA ARG A 81 -10.00 -0.85 1.54
C ARG A 81 -10.98 -0.09 2.42
N ASP A 82 -11.13 1.20 2.15
CA ASP A 82 -12.06 2.20 2.72
C ASP A 82 -11.84 2.57 4.18
N THR A 83 -11.71 1.59 5.07
CA THR A 83 -11.55 1.81 6.51
C THR A 83 -10.62 0.77 7.13
N VAL A 84 -10.16 0.99 8.36
CA VAL A 84 -9.33 0.03 9.12
C VAL A 84 -10.02 -1.33 9.32
N SER A 85 -11.35 -1.38 9.30
CA SER A 85 -12.13 -2.62 9.40
C SER A 85 -12.63 -3.13 8.06
N GLY A 86 -12.24 -2.49 6.96
CA GLY A 86 -12.59 -2.91 5.61
C GLY A 86 -11.76 -4.10 5.13
N ALA A 87 -11.97 -4.48 3.87
CA ALA A 87 -11.30 -5.63 3.27
C ALA A 87 -9.78 -5.46 3.32
N THR A 88 -9.09 -6.44 3.90
CA THR A 88 -7.62 -6.48 3.94
C THR A 88 -7.09 -6.82 2.55
N LEU A 89 -6.43 -5.86 1.92
CA LEU A 89 -5.78 -6.02 0.62
C LEU A 89 -4.34 -6.51 0.75
N TYR A 90 -3.71 -6.31 1.91
CA TYR A 90 -2.38 -6.81 2.21
C TYR A 90 -2.20 -7.03 3.72
N ASP A 91 -1.53 -8.11 4.12
CA ASP A 91 -1.10 -8.39 5.49
C ASP A 91 0.37 -8.77 5.49
N SER A 92 1.20 -8.03 6.22
CA SER A 92 2.62 -8.32 6.33
C SER A 92 2.88 -9.55 7.20
N PHE A 93 4.08 -10.13 7.03
CA PHE A 93 4.63 -10.97 8.09
C PHE A 93 4.93 -10.12 9.35
N ARG A 94 5.24 -10.80 10.46
CA ARG A 94 5.59 -10.14 11.73
C ARG A 94 6.94 -9.44 11.62
N ILE A 95 6.96 -8.14 11.89
CA ILE A 95 8.19 -7.36 11.99
C ILE A 95 8.67 -7.46 13.45
N THR A 96 9.70 -8.26 13.69
CA THR A 96 10.31 -8.38 15.02
C THR A 96 11.11 -7.14 15.35
N THR A 97 10.84 -6.55 16.52
CA THR A 97 11.50 -5.35 16.99
C THR A 97 12.23 -5.61 18.32
N PRO A 98 13.50 -6.08 18.28
CA PRO A 98 14.25 -6.50 19.47
C PRO A 98 14.68 -5.36 20.40
N SER A 99 14.69 -4.11 19.94
CA SER A 99 15.14 -2.94 20.71
C SER A 99 14.11 -1.82 20.66
N SER A 100 13.89 -1.15 21.79
CA SER A 100 13.06 0.04 21.85
C SER A 100 13.75 1.24 21.17
N GLY A 101 12.96 2.12 20.55
CA GLY A 101 13.42 3.37 19.96
C GLY A 101 14.23 3.24 18.66
N ALA A 102 14.56 2.03 18.22
CA ALA A 102 15.24 1.79 16.95
C ALA A 102 14.27 1.83 15.77
N ASN A 103 14.75 2.26 14.60
CA ASN A 103 13.98 2.23 13.35
C ASN A 103 14.14 0.88 12.66
N TYR A 104 13.02 0.23 12.35
CA TYR A 104 12.97 -1.01 11.57
C TYR A 104 12.32 -0.75 10.23
N GLY A 105 13.08 -0.89 9.15
CA GLY A 105 12.57 -0.65 7.80
C GLY A 105 11.58 -1.72 7.36
N PHE A 106 10.54 -1.28 6.66
CA PHE A 106 9.64 -2.16 5.92
C PHE A 106 9.37 -1.60 4.53
N GLU A 107 9.28 -2.49 3.56
CA GLU A 107 8.82 -2.22 2.22
C GLU A 107 8.11 -3.47 1.73
N PHE A 108 6.82 -3.34 1.46
CA PHE A 108 5.99 -4.43 1.01
C PHE A 108 5.23 -4.03 -0.23
N SER A 109 5.08 -4.99 -1.16
CA SER A 109 4.29 -4.81 -2.35
C SER A 109 3.31 -5.95 -2.54
N ASN A 110 2.07 -5.64 -2.93
CA ASN A 110 1.08 -6.62 -3.33
C ASN A 110 0.37 -6.20 -4.62
N LEU A 111 -0.05 -7.18 -5.42
CA LEU A 111 -0.91 -6.94 -6.57
C LEU A 111 -2.37 -7.14 -6.17
N ILE A 112 -3.20 -6.17 -6.55
CA ILE A 112 -4.66 -6.24 -6.42
C ILE A 112 -5.30 -6.16 -7.82
N SER A 113 -6.46 -6.76 -8.01
CA SER A 113 -7.17 -6.74 -9.29
C SER A 113 -8.65 -6.42 -9.13
N ASN A 114 -9.16 -5.50 -9.94
CA ASN A 114 -10.59 -5.32 -10.11
C ASN A 114 -11.09 -6.24 -11.23
N ASN A 115 -11.48 -7.46 -10.87
CA ASN A 115 -12.04 -8.44 -11.79
C ASN A 115 -13.54 -8.24 -12.06
N GLY A 116 -14.16 -7.21 -11.47
CA GLY A 116 -15.56 -6.87 -11.66
C GLY A 116 -15.82 -6.21 -13.02
N SER A 117 -17.10 -5.99 -13.31
CA SER A 117 -17.56 -5.32 -14.55
C SER A 117 -17.68 -3.80 -14.43
N SER A 118 -17.38 -3.23 -13.26
CA SER A 118 -17.53 -1.80 -12.99
C SER A 118 -16.31 -1.23 -12.28
N ALA A 119 -16.10 0.09 -12.41
CA ALA A 119 -15.04 0.78 -11.69
C ALA A 119 -15.36 0.84 -10.19
N VAL A 120 -14.35 0.63 -9.36
CA VAL A 120 -14.45 0.72 -7.90
C VAL A 120 -13.71 1.98 -7.46
N SER A 121 -14.41 2.90 -6.80
CA SER A 121 -13.78 4.03 -6.13
C SER A 121 -13.57 3.67 -4.67
N ALA A 122 -12.32 3.66 -4.20
CA ALA A 122 -12.00 3.27 -2.84
C ALA A 122 -10.83 4.06 -2.26
N VAL A 123 -10.86 4.25 -0.95
CA VAL A 123 -9.73 4.77 -0.18
C VAL A 123 -8.84 3.60 0.24
N LEU A 124 -7.52 3.77 0.23
CA LEU A 124 -6.61 2.78 0.79
C LEU A 124 -6.09 3.28 2.14
N VAL A 125 -6.19 2.42 3.15
CA VAL A 125 -5.80 2.74 4.53
C VAL A 125 -4.63 1.84 4.93
N GLY A 126 -3.45 2.44 5.09
CA GLY A 126 -2.28 1.77 5.64
C GLY A 126 -2.34 1.77 7.16
N THR A 127 -2.21 0.59 7.76
CA THR A 127 -2.37 0.39 9.21
C THR A 127 -1.13 -0.19 9.83
N VAL A 128 -1.03 -0.01 11.15
CA VAL A 128 -0.02 -0.63 12.00
C VAL A 128 -0.73 -1.29 13.17
N SER A 129 -0.27 -2.49 13.52
CA SER A 129 -0.77 -3.20 14.68
C SER A 129 0.36 -3.87 15.46
N ARG A 130 0.13 -4.11 16.76
CA ARG A 130 0.98 -4.96 17.58
C ARG A 130 0.45 -6.37 17.49
N ASP A 131 1.32 -7.30 17.12
CA ASP A 131 1.02 -8.73 17.12
C ASP A 131 1.39 -9.38 18.46
N SER A 132 2.53 -9.00 19.05
CA SER A 132 2.97 -9.51 20.35
C SER A 132 3.79 -8.49 21.15
N GLY A 133 3.96 -8.74 22.46
CA GLY A 133 4.69 -7.88 23.38
C GLY A 133 3.87 -6.71 23.93
N THR A 134 4.55 -5.64 24.34
CA THR A 134 3.94 -4.47 24.99
C THR A 134 4.21 -3.15 24.28
N ALA A 135 4.99 -3.16 23.19
CA ALA A 135 5.33 -1.93 22.46
C ALA A 135 4.09 -1.19 21.95
N THR A 136 4.20 0.13 21.92
CA THR A 136 3.44 0.99 21.04
C THR A 136 4.29 1.27 19.81
N TYR A 137 3.65 1.49 18.66
CA TYR A 137 4.36 1.68 17.39
C TYR A 137 4.08 3.06 16.81
N SER A 138 5.13 3.69 16.31
CA SER A 138 5.05 4.84 15.42
C SER A 138 5.61 4.47 14.05
N VAL A 139 5.05 5.06 13.00
CA VAL A 139 5.64 5.03 11.67
C VAL A 139 6.40 6.33 11.48
N ALA A 140 7.72 6.22 11.38
CA ALA A 140 8.62 7.34 11.20
C ALA A 140 8.81 7.67 9.72
N SER A 141 8.87 8.96 9.42
CA SER A 141 9.12 9.53 8.09
C SER A 141 10.10 10.68 8.21
N SER A 142 11.05 10.76 7.28
CA SER A 142 12.06 11.80 7.23
C SER A 142 12.38 12.16 5.78
N ALA A 143 13.13 13.24 5.57
CA ALA A 143 13.54 13.66 4.23
C ALA A 143 14.36 12.59 3.47
N THR A 144 15.06 11.70 4.18
CA THR A 144 15.85 10.62 3.57
C THR A 144 15.13 9.28 3.54
N HIS A 145 14.10 9.11 4.37
CA HIS A 145 13.28 7.90 4.46
C HIS A 145 11.81 8.30 4.54
N VAL A 146 11.22 8.54 3.37
CA VAL A 146 9.80 8.90 3.25
C VAL A 146 8.95 7.66 3.45
N ALA A 147 8.03 7.70 4.42
CA ALA A 147 7.01 6.67 4.56
C ALA A 147 5.80 7.01 3.66
N TYR A 148 5.36 6.03 2.86
CA TYR A 148 4.35 6.24 1.83
C TYR A 148 3.51 4.99 1.54
N LEU A 149 2.38 5.24 0.90
CA LEU A 149 1.54 4.28 0.20
C LEU A 149 1.43 4.72 -1.26
N HIS A 150 1.88 3.85 -2.16
CA HIS A 150 1.99 4.09 -3.59
C HIS A 150 1.16 3.05 -4.34
N THR A 151 0.38 3.52 -5.30
CA THR A 151 -0.46 2.70 -6.15
C THR A 151 -0.09 2.96 -7.59
N GLU A 152 0.21 1.90 -8.31
CA GLU A 152 0.52 1.93 -9.73
C GLU A 152 -0.48 1.04 -10.48
N ASP A 153 -0.97 1.51 -11.62
CA ASP A 153 -1.62 0.62 -12.57
C ASP A 153 -0.53 -0.25 -13.19
N PHE A 154 -0.71 -1.57 -13.07
CA PHE A 154 0.30 -2.56 -13.42
C PHE A 154 -0.06 -3.37 -14.67
N GLY A 155 -1.21 -3.09 -15.30
CA GLY A 155 -1.65 -3.75 -16.52
C GLY A 155 -3.00 -4.47 -16.40
N PRO A 156 -3.34 -5.33 -17.39
CA PRO A 156 -4.60 -6.06 -17.41
C PRO A 156 -4.63 -7.18 -16.37
N ALA A 157 -5.80 -7.38 -15.74
CA ALA A 157 -5.97 -8.36 -14.68
C ALA A 157 -5.84 -9.82 -15.12
N SER A 158 -6.04 -10.09 -16.41
CA SER A 158 -5.84 -11.41 -17.02
C SER A 158 -4.41 -11.94 -16.84
N ASP A 159 -3.43 -11.05 -16.73
CA ASP A 159 -2.02 -11.41 -16.64
C ASP A 159 -1.64 -11.79 -15.19
N PHE A 160 -2.50 -11.47 -14.22
CA PHE A 160 -2.27 -11.67 -12.79
C PHE A 160 -3.44 -12.41 -12.11
N PRO A 161 -3.75 -13.67 -12.52
CA PRO A 161 -4.90 -14.42 -12.00
C PRO A 161 -4.82 -14.72 -10.49
N GLY A 162 -3.64 -14.63 -9.88
CA GLY A 162 -3.42 -14.82 -8.44
C GLY A 162 -3.40 -13.53 -7.61
N ALA A 163 -3.62 -12.36 -8.22
CA ALA A 163 -3.67 -11.09 -7.50
C ALA A 163 -4.86 -11.04 -6.53
N THR A 164 -4.71 -10.30 -5.44
CA THR A 164 -5.77 -10.16 -4.44
C THR A 164 -6.99 -9.46 -5.05
N PRO A 165 -8.21 -10.02 -4.92
CA PRO A 165 -9.41 -9.38 -5.45
C PRO A 165 -9.68 -8.07 -4.71
N LEU A 166 -10.03 -7.03 -5.47
CA LEU A 166 -10.36 -5.71 -4.92
C LEU A 166 -11.68 -5.73 -4.18
#